data_AF-N0APN4-F1
#
_entry.id   AF-N0APN4-F1
#
_cell.length_a   1.000
_cell.length_b   1.000
_cell.length_c   1.000
_cell.angle_alpha   90.00
_cell.angle_beta   90.00
_cell.angle_gamma   90.00
#
_symmetry.space_group_name_H-M   'P 1'
#
loop_
_entity.id
_entity.type
_entity.pdbx_description
1 polymer ?
#
loop_
_entity_poly.entity_id
_entity_poly.type
_entity_poly.pdbx_seq_one_letter_code
_entity_poly.pdbx_strand_id
1 'polypeptide(L)'
;MADVQLENGYIRIATELIDEVIRRDFSKRQLAILHFIIRLSYGCHKKDCVIEKFNSFELAGLNKSDIKKELKFLRDCRVINWDEETMIFSINKDYEKWQINPSKGFDKEKLSQLIHINIKRKVGKTPTDLENVVGKTLTDLGEVVGKTLTSKLVKYQLEMNGNAWESMDEDTLKDSIIDIYLKINKEEEEKALMNRILELLQKSKILEEKDITEFLREDINDVINNFDFEQPEEMIIEAIKDAARGNGRTWKYVYKKLVDWKKKGIKTTADIEEKSGKDGENGAKVYQHRPGYGRSSSKSAEQAIREADDARRAWGG
;
A
#
# COMPACT_ATOMS: atom_id res chain seq x y z
N MET A 1 11.20 15.75 -30.97
CA MET A 1 11.12 15.96 -29.49
C MET A 1 10.56 17.34 -29.25
N ALA A 2 9.79 17.54 -28.18
CA ALA A 2 9.31 18.87 -27.82
C ALA A 2 10.49 19.75 -27.40
N ASP A 3 10.51 21.00 -27.86
CA ASP A 3 11.52 21.99 -27.50
C ASP A 3 11.15 22.63 -26.15
N VAL A 4 11.78 22.17 -25.07
CA VAL A 4 11.50 22.61 -23.70
C VAL A 4 12.72 23.34 -23.16
N GLN A 5 12.72 24.67 -23.31
CA GLN A 5 13.79 25.56 -22.87
C GLN A 5 13.41 26.30 -21.58
N LEU A 6 14.42 26.66 -20.76
CA LEU A 6 14.23 27.49 -19.57
C LEU A 6 13.78 28.92 -19.91
N GLU A 7 14.06 29.37 -21.13
CA GLU A 7 13.61 30.66 -21.68
C GLU A 7 12.09 30.75 -21.76
N ASN A 8 11.40 29.61 -21.90
CA ASN A 8 9.94 29.54 -21.91
C ASN A 8 9.32 29.65 -20.50
N GLY A 9 10.16 29.87 -19.48
CA GLY A 9 9.76 30.12 -18.11
C GLY A 9 10.10 28.98 -17.17
N TYR A 10 10.24 29.33 -15.88
CA TYR A 10 10.50 28.38 -14.80
C TYR A 10 9.70 28.77 -13.56
N ILE A 11 9.43 27.78 -12.71
CA ILE A 11 8.72 27.99 -11.45
C ILE A 11 9.77 28.14 -10.35
N ARG A 12 9.81 29.32 -9.72
CA ARG A 12 10.68 29.57 -8.57
C ARG A 12 9.89 29.42 -7.27
N ILE A 13 10.06 28.28 -6.61
CA ILE A 13 9.41 27.95 -5.34
C ILE A 13 10.46 27.49 -4.32
N ALA A 14 10.20 27.75 -3.04
CA ALA A 14 11.07 27.26 -1.97
C ALA A 14 11.00 25.73 -1.89
N THR A 15 12.15 25.07 -1.83
CA THR A 15 12.24 23.60 -1.76
C THR A 15 11.51 23.06 -0.54
N GLU A 16 11.56 23.78 0.59
CA GLU A 16 10.85 23.41 1.83
C GLU A 16 9.34 23.26 1.63
N LEU A 17 8.72 24.12 0.81
CA LEU A 17 7.29 24.00 0.51
C LEU A 17 6.98 22.75 -0.30
N ILE A 18 7.87 22.41 -1.26
CA ILE A 18 7.72 21.20 -2.05
C ILE A 18 7.93 19.95 -1.20
N ASP A 19 8.93 19.96 -0.32
CA ASP A 19 9.20 18.86 0.61
C ASP A 19 7.99 18.59 1.53
N GLU A 20 7.34 19.64 2.03
CA GLU A 20 6.12 19.51 2.84
C GLU A 20 4.90 19.04 2.03
N VAL A 21 4.81 19.41 0.74
CA VAL A 21 3.79 18.86 -0.17
C VAL A 21 4.02 17.37 -0.42
N ILE A 22 5.28 16.93 -0.60
CA ILE A 22 5.64 15.52 -0.78
C ILE A 22 5.41 14.71 0.49
N ARG A 23 5.67 15.31 1.65
CA ARG A 23 5.55 14.66 2.96
C ARG A 23 4.11 14.28 3.32
N ARG A 24 3.11 14.98 2.80
CA ARG A 24 1.72 14.91 3.25
C ARG A 24 0.84 14.15 2.27
N ASP A 25 -0.18 13.49 2.79
CA ASP A 25 -1.13 12.69 2.01
C ASP A 25 -2.19 13.56 1.33
N PHE A 26 -1.80 14.27 0.28
CA PHE A 26 -2.75 14.98 -0.59
C PHE A 26 -3.42 14.03 -1.58
N SER A 27 -4.72 14.24 -1.83
CA SER A 27 -5.42 13.53 -2.90
C SER A 27 -4.90 13.97 -4.28
N LYS A 28 -5.06 13.13 -5.30
CA LYS A 28 -4.69 13.47 -6.69
C LYS A 28 -5.35 14.77 -7.16
N ARG A 29 -6.60 15.00 -6.74
CA ARG A 29 -7.37 16.22 -7.07
C ARG A 29 -6.81 17.44 -6.35
N GLN A 30 -6.45 17.30 -5.07
CA GLN A 30 -5.84 18.36 -4.29
C GLN A 30 -4.47 18.76 -4.86
N LEU A 31 -3.65 17.79 -5.27
CA LEU A 31 -2.38 18.05 -5.94
C LEU A 31 -2.57 18.77 -7.28
N ALA A 32 -3.60 18.41 -8.06
CA ALA A 32 -3.92 19.13 -9.30
C ALA A 32 -4.27 20.60 -9.03
N ILE A 33 -5.09 20.88 -8.00
CA ILE A 33 -5.41 22.24 -7.55
C ILE A 33 -4.14 22.98 -7.12
N LEU A 34 -3.31 22.36 -6.28
CA LEU A 34 -2.07 22.94 -5.78
C LEU A 34 -1.11 23.28 -6.91
N HIS A 35 -0.85 22.34 -7.83
CA HIS A 35 -0.01 22.57 -8.99
C HIS A 35 -0.56 23.67 -9.90
N PHE A 36 -1.87 23.74 -10.08
CA PHE A 36 -2.51 24.80 -10.86
C PHE A 36 -2.29 26.17 -10.21
N ILE A 37 -2.50 26.27 -8.90
CA ILE A 37 -2.23 27.50 -8.13
C ILE A 37 -0.75 27.87 -8.19
N ILE A 38 0.17 26.92 -8.03
CA ILE A 38 1.62 27.15 -8.14
C ILE A 38 1.98 27.68 -9.53
N ARG A 39 1.40 27.09 -10.59
CA ARG A 39 1.66 27.51 -11.97
C ARG A 39 1.18 28.93 -12.25
N LEU A 40 0.04 29.34 -11.68
CA LEU A 40 -0.53 30.67 -11.85
C LEU A 40 0.08 31.73 -10.93
N SER A 41 0.59 31.34 -9.76
CA SER A 41 1.26 32.23 -8.81
C SER A 41 2.77 32.27 -9.08
N TYR A 42 3.52 31.29 -8.56
CA TYR A 42 4.97 31.22 -8.62
C TYR A 42 5.49 31.08 -10.06
N GLY A 43 4.74 30.44 -10.95
CA GLY A 43 5.05 30.40 -12.39
C GLY A 43 4.91 31.74 -13.10
N CYS A 44 4.22 32.71 -12.48
CA CYS A 44 4.16 34.10 -12.91
C CYS A 44 5.04 35.01 -12.03
N HIS A 45 5.92 34.41 -11.21
CA HIS A 45 6.76 35.08 -10.21
C HIS A 45 6.01 35.91 -9.15
N LYS A 46 4.75 35.56 -8.88
CA LYS A 46 3.92 36.15 -7.83
C LYS A 46 3.69 35.15 -6.68
N LYS A 47 3.35 35.63 -5.49
CA LYS A 47 3.08 34.77 -4.31
C LYS A 47 1.60 34.38 -4.21
N ASP A 48 0.78 35.07 -4.97
CA ASP A 48 -0.65 35.03 -5.04
C ASP A 48 -1.09 34.92 -6.51
N CYS A 49 -2.30 34.41 -6.73
CA CYS A 49 -2.94 34.39 -8.03
C CYS A 49 -4.41 34.76 -7.91
N VAL A 50 -4.93 35.39 -8.96
CA VAL A 50 -6.35 35.72 -9.09
C VAL A 50 -6.97 34.65 -9.97
N ILE A 51 -8.07 34.04 -9.51
CA ILE A 51 -8.83 33.07 -10.30
C ILE A 51 -10.28 33.52 -10.30
N GLU A 52 -10.71 34.14 -11.41
CA GLU A 52 -12.01 34.79 -11.52
C GLU A 52 -13.20 33.84 -11.30
N LYS A 53 -13.05 32.56 -11.68
CA LYS A 53 -14.11 31.56 -11.64
C LYS A 53 -13.57 30.19 -11.23
N PHE A 54 -14.36 29.46 -10.42
CA PHE A 54 -14.04 28.07 -10.07
C PHE A 54 -13.93 27.15 -11.30
N ASN A 55 -14.66 27.45 -12.37
CA ASN A 55 -14.61 26.67 -13.60
C ASN A 55 -13.22 26.67 -14.26
N SER A 56 -12.36 27.65 -13.96
CA SER A 56 -10.98 27.67 -14.46
C SER A 56 -10.17 26.46 -14.01
N PHE A 57 -10.53 25.83 -12.88
CA PHE A 57 -9.91 24.60 -12.41
C PHE A 57 -10.28 23.37 -13.26
N GLU A 58 -11.28 23.45 -14.15
CA GLU A 58 -11.56 22.39 -15.14
C GLU A 58 -10.37 22.19 -16.09
N LEU A 59 -9.56 23.23 -16.34
CA LEU A 59 -8.33 23.14 -17.12
C LEU A 59 -7.30 22.20 -16.47
N ALA A 60 -7.36 22.04 -15.15
CA ALA A 60 -6.53 21.11 -14.40
C ALA A 60 -7.14 19.69 -14.32
N GLY A 61 -8.29 19.44 -14.99
CA GLY A 61 -8.95 18.14 -15.04
C GLY A 61 -9.89 17.86 -13.87
N LEU A 62 -10.48 18.89 -13.25
CA LEU A 62 -11.35 18.77 -12.07
C LEU A 62 -12.82 18.94 -12.44
N ASN A 63 -13.69 18.17 -11.78
CA ASN A 63 -15.14 18.29 -11.92
C ASN A 63 -15.68 19.48 -11.10
N LYS A 64 -16.65 20.23 -11.66
CA LYS A 64 -17.33 21.37 -11.02
C LYS A 64 -17.84 21.08 -9.60
N SER A 65 -18.37 19.89 -9.38
CA SER A 65 -18.92 19.44 -8.09
C SER A 65 -17.87 19.30 -6.99
N ASP A 66 -16.63 18.98 -7.38
CA ASP A 66 -15.56 18.61 -6.45
C ASP A 66 -14.65 19.79 -6.16
N ILE A 67 -14.47 20.72 -7.13
CA ILE A 67 -13.61 21.90 -6.98
C ILE A 67 -13.92 22.67 -5.70
N LYS A 68 -15.20 22.98 -5.45
CA LYS A 68 -15.59 23.76 -4.27
C LYS A 68 -15.37 23.00 -2.95
N LYS A 69 -15.58 21.67 -2.96
CA LYS A 69 -15.38 20.81 -1.79
C LYS A 69 -13.89 20.75 -1.44
N GLU A 70 -13.05 20.51 -2.43
CA GLU A 70 -11.59 20.40 -2.26
C GLU A 70 -10.97 21.75 -1.88
N LEU A 71 -11.41 22.86 -2.46
CA LEU A 71 -10.95 24.20 -2.06
C LEU A 71 -11.32 24.52 -0.61
N LYS A 72 -12.53 24.18 -0.19
CA LYS A 72 -12.95 24.36 1.20
C LYS A 72 -12.12 23.48 2.14
N PHE A 73 -11.88 22.23 1.78
CA PHE A 73 -11.01 21.33 2.54
C PHE A 73 -9.58 21.88 2.68
N LEU A 74 -8.97 22.34 1.58
CA LEU A 74 -7.60 22.90 1.62
C LEU A 74 -7.51 24.20 2.44
N ARG A 75 -8.58 24.99 2.46
CA ARG A 75 -8.71 26.16 3.33
C ARG A 75 -8.83 25.76 4.81
N ASP A 76 -9.69 24.79 5.13
CA ASP A 76 -9.90 24.29 6.48
C ASP A 76 -8.61 23.65 7.04
N CYS A 77 -7.88 22.92 6.20
CA CYS A 77 -6.56 22.37 6.50
C CYS A 77 -5.44 23.43 6.54
N ARG A 78 -5.75 24.71 6.31
CA ARG A 78 -4.81 25.87 6.33
C ARG A 78 -3.65 25.76 5.35
N VAL A 79 -3.83 25.05 4.23
CA VAL A 79 -2.81 24.90 3.18
C VAL A 79 -2.84 26.10 2.23
N ILE A 80 -4.05 26.57 1.91
CA ILE A 80 -4.27 27.69 0.99
C ILE A 80 -4.99 28.80 1.74
N ASN A 81 -4.52 30.03 1.54
CA ASN A 81 -5.24 31.25 1.89
C ASN A 81 -6.10 31.62 0.69
N TRP A 82 -7.41 31.54 0.87
CA TRP A 82 -8.40 31.89 -0.13
C TRP A 82 -9.28 33.00 0.41
N ASP A 83 -9.27 34.14 -0.29
CA ASP A 83 -10.18 35.25 -0.07
C ASP A 83 -11.36 35.16 -1.05
N GLU A 84 -12.58 35.06 -0.52
CA GLU A 84 -13.81 34.92 -1.30
C GLU A 84 -14.22 36.23 -1.99
N GLU A 85 -13.86 37.38 -1.43
CA GLU A 85 -14.25 38.69 -1.97
C GLU A 85 -13.39 39.07 -3.17
N THR A 86 -12.09 38.85 -3.06
CA THR A 86 -11.11 39.23 -4.10
C THR A 86 -10.79 38.08 -5.06
N MET A 87 -11.24 36.85 -4.76
CA MET A 87 -10.89 35.63 -5.49
C MET A 87 -9.37 35.45 -5.65
N ILE A 88 -8.64 35.87 -4.62
CA ILE A 88 -7.19 35.72 -4.53
C ILE A 88 -6.87 34.42 -3.78
N PHE A 89 -5.97 33.64 -4.38
CA PHE A 89 -5.46 32.40 -3.85
C PHE A 89 -3.96 32.54 -3.61
N SER A 90 -3.50 32.12 -2.43
CA SER A 90 -2.08 32.02 -2.14
C SER A 90 -1.80 30.79 -1.28
N ILE A 91 -0.61 30.20 -1.44
CA ILE A 91 -0.19 29.09 -0.60
C ILE A 91 0.25 29.64 0.76
N ASN A 92 -0.28 29.06 1.83
CA ASN A 92 0.14 29.41 3.17
C ASN A 92 1.57 28.89 3.41
N LYS A 93 2.50 29.79 3.69
CA LYS A 93 3.91 29.46 3.90
C LYS A 93 4.20 28.86 5.26
N ASP A 94 3.32 29.11 6.24
CA ASP A 94 3.42 28.54 7.58
C ASP A 94 2.97 27.08 7.54
N TYR A 95 3.82 26.21 6.98
CA TYR A 95 3.54 24.78 6.80
C TYR A 95 3.32 24.04 8.13
N GLU A 96 3.81 24.57 9.26
CA GLU A 96 3.54 24.04 10.60
C GLU A 96 2.04 24.04 10.94
N LYS A 97 1.27 24.97 10.37
CA LYS A 97 -0.17 25.09 10.62
C LYS A 97 -1.01 24.16 9.75
N TRP A 98 -0.42 23.48 8.78
CA TRP A 98 -1.15 22.62 7.86
C TRP A 98 -1.66 21.38 8.60
N GLN A 99 -2.97 21.12 8.53
CA GLN A 99 -3.63 20.02 9.21
C GLN A 99 -3.87 18.84 8.25
N ILE A 100 -2.78 18.34 7.65
CA ILE A 100 -2.83 17.16 6.78
C ILE A 100 -1.89 16.11 7.33
N ASN A 101 -2.39 14.88 7.37
CA ASN A 101 -1.66 13.74 7.87
C ASN A 101 -0.38 13.50 7.04
N PRO A 102 0.76 13.24 7.70
CA PRO A 102 1.97 12.79 7.02
C PRO A 102 1.72 11.47 6.31
N SER A 103 2.37 11.27 5.15
CA SER A 103 2.27 10.02 4.42
C SER A 103 2.91 8.87 5.19
N LYS A 104 2.21 7.72 5.22
CA LYS A 104 2.61 6.54 6.01
C LYS A 104 4.02 6.03 5.69
N GLY A 105 4.53 6.32 4.49
CA GLY A 105 5.85 5.90 4.02
C GLY A 105 6.92 6.99 4.03
N PHE A 106 6.64 8.20 4.53
CA PHE A 106 7.60 9.30 4.46
C PHE A 106 8.76 9.11 5.44
N ASP A 107 9.98 9.12 4.90
CA ASP A 107 11.22 9.03 5.66
C ASP A 107 12.14 10.21 5.28
N LYS A 108 12.30 11.14 6.22
CA LYS A 108 13.08 12.36 6.02
C LYS A 108 14.57 12.07 5.80
N GLU A 109 15.10 11.04 6.46
CA GLU A 109 16.52 10.69 6.38
C GLU A 109 16.83 10.10 5.01
N LYS A 110 15.97 9.19 4.52
CA LYS A 110 16.10 8.66 3.16
C LYS A 110 16.00 9.76 2.10
N LEU A 111 15.06 10.69 2.24
CA LEU A 111 14.96 11.84 1.32
C LEU A 111 16.26 12.66 1.31
N SER A 112 16.82 12.95 2.49
CA SER A 112 18.07 13.71 2.64
C SER A 112 19.27 12.98 2.01
N GLN A 113 19.34 11.65 2.18
CA GLN A 113 20.36 10.81 1.55
C GLN A 113 20.25 10.87 0.02
N LEU A 114 19.03 10.79 -0.54
CA LEU A 114 18.79 10.89 -1.98
C LEU A 114 19.17 12.27 -2.53
N ILE A 115 18.85 13.35 -1.81
CA ILE A 115 19.25 14.71 -2.19
C ILE A 115 20.78 14.80 -2.25
N HIS A 116 21.48 14.29 -1.25
CA HIS A 116 22.94 14.30 -1.22
C HIS A 116 23.57 13.52 -2.39
N ILE A 117 23.00 12.37 -2.74
CA ILE A 117 23.42 11.59 -3.91
C ILE A 117 23.26 12.40 -5.19
N ASN A 118 22.11 13.09 -5.36
CA ASN A 118 21.83 13.90 -6.53
C ASN A 118 22.72 15.15 -6.63
N ILE A 119 23.05 15.79 -5.51
CA ILE A 119 23.98 16.94 -5.48
C ILE A 119 25.40 16.50 -5.81
N LYS A 120 25.85 15.35 -5.29
CA LYS A 120 27.19 14.80 -5.56
C LYS A 120 27.35 14.29 -6.99
N ARG A 121 26.26 13.97 -7.67
CA ARG A 121 26.29 13.49 -9.05
C ARG A 121 26.77 14.61 -9.96
N LYS A 122 28.01 14.52 -10.44
CA LYS A 122 28.48 15.33 -11.56
C LYS A 122 27.71 14.91 -12.81
N VAL A 123 26.75 15.73 -13.23
CA VAL A 123 26.29 15.70 -14.61
C VAL A 123 27.49 16.06 -15.49
N GLY A 124 27.76 15.28 -16.53
CA GLY A 124 28.83 15.58 -17.48
C GLY A 124 28.66 17.00 -18.01
N LYS A 125 29.77 17.69 -18.30
CA LYS A 125 29.77 19.06 -18.85
C LYS A 125 28.69 19.16 -19.93
N THR A 126 27.70 20.02 -19.74
CA THR A 126 26.87 20.48 -20.85
C THR A 126 27.82 21.04 -21.92
N PRO A 127 27.68 20.67 -23.21
CA PRO A 127 28.41 21.33 -24.29
C PRO A 127 27.84 22.75 -24.44
N THR A 128 28.24 23.67 -23.57
CA THR A 128 27.83 25.09 -23.67
C THR A 128 28.95 25.98 -24.19
N ASP A 129 30.19 25.50 -24.32
CA ASP A 129 31.31 26.34 -24.79
C ASP A 129 31.90 25.84 -26.13
N LEU A 130 31.05 25.74 -27.17
CA LEU A 130 31.52 25.66 -28.57
C LEU A 130 31.00 26.85 -29.40
N GLU A 131 30.90 28.03 -28.79
CA GLU A 131 30.61 29.27 -29.54
C GLU A 131 31.87 29.94 -30.14
N ASN A 132 33.06 29.34 -30.08
CA ASN A 132 34.28 30.00 -30.59
C ASN A 132 35.05 29.25 -31.69
N VAL A 133 34.38 28.37 -32.45
CA VAL A 133 34.94 27.87 -33.73
C VAL A 133 33.92 27.95 -34.86
N VAL A 134 33.23 29.08 -34.99
CA VAL A 134 32.79 29.53 -36.33
C VAL A 134 33.94 30.33 -36.91
N GLY A 135 34.92 29.59 -37.46
CA GLY A 135 35.91 30.19 -38.33
C GLY A 135 35.18 30.91 -39.45
N LYS A 136 35.51 32.18 -39.64
CA LYS A 136 35.09 32.99 -40.78
C LYS A 136 35.41 32.24 -42.07
N THR A 137 34.43 31.60 -42.67
CA THR A 137 34.41 31.38 -44.11
C THR A 137 33.40 32.35 -44.68
N LEU A 138 33.92 33.36 -45.39
CA LEU A 138 33.14 34.21 -46.27
C LEU A 138 32.33 33.28 -47.19
N THR A 139 31.00 33.38 -47.13
CA THR A 139 30.14 32.77 -48.12
C THR A 139 30.22 33.66 -49.37
N ASP A 140 30.73 33.12 -50.47
CA ASP A 140 30.66 33.82 -51.75
C ASP A 140 29.19 34.02 -52.14
N LEU A 141 28.83 35.29 -52.33
CA LEU A 141 27.56 35.74 -52.89
C LEU A 141 27.47 35.27 -54.35
N GLY A 142 26.82 34.13 -54.60
CA GLY A 142 26.51 33.76 -55.97
C GLY A 142 26.23 32.29 -56.25
N GLU A 143 25.27 31.66 -55.56
CA GLU A 143 24.58 30.52 -56.16
C GLU A 143 23.06 30.72 -56.10
N VAL A 144 22.45 30.75 -57.28
CA VAL A 144 21.01 30.85 -57.47
C VAL A 144 20.39 29.55 -56.98
N VAL A 145 19.74 29.59 -55.82
CA VAL A 145 18.95 28.46 -55.31
C VAL A 145 17.87 28.14 -56.34
N GLY A 146 17.98 26.96 -56.96
CA GLY A 146 17.05 26.48 -57.97
C GLY A 146 15.62 26.48 -57.45
N LYS A 147 14.71 27.08 -58.23
CA LYS A 147 13.26 27.01 -58.01
C LYS A 147 12.78 25.61 -58.37
N THR A 148 12.89 24.67 -57.43
CA THR A 148 12.17 23.40 -57.52
C THR A 148 11.45 23.17 -56.21
N LEU A 149 10.13 23.38 -56.23
CA LEU A 149 9.25 22.97 -55.14
C LEU A 149 9.43 21.49 -54.90
N THR A 150 9.89 21.12 -53.71
CA THR A 150 9.74 19.76 -53.19
C THR A 150 8.26 19.52 -52.93
N SER A 151 7.58 18.84 -53.85
CA SER A 151 6.15 18.51 -53.79
C SER A 151 5.81 17.33 -52.87
N LYS A 152 6.62 17.06 -51.85
CA LYS A 152 6.37 15.96 -50.89
C LYS A 152 6.35 16.46 -49.45
N LEU A 153 5.25 17.10 -49.10
CA LEU A 153 4.76 17.15 -47.73
C LEU A 153 4.23 15.75 -47.38
N VAL A 154 5.03 14.95 -46.67
CA VAL A 154 4.54 13.72 -46.06
C VAL A 154 3.69 14.14 -44.88
N LYS A 155 2.38 14.25 -45.11
CA LYS A 155 1.37 14.41 -44.08
C LYS A 155 1.30 13.07 -43.35
N TYR A 156 1.85 13.00 -42.14
CA TYR A 156 1.60 11.86 -41.24
C TYR A 156 0.11 11.91 -40.85
N GLN A 157 -0.74 11.32 -41.68
CA GLN A 157 -2.02 10.84 -41.20
C GLN A 157 -1.69 9.67 -40.27
N LEU A 158 -2.10 9.79 -39.00
CA LEU A 158 -2.24 8.65 -38.11
C LEU A 158 -3.04 7.60 -38.87
N GLU A 159 -2.39 6.52 -39.29
CA GLU A 159 -3.11 5.32 -39.64
C GLU A 159 -3.90 4.94 -38.40
N MET A 160 -5.22 5.06 -38.50
CA MET A 160 -6.16 4.46 -37.58
C MET A 160 -5.96 2.95 -37.70
N ASN A 161 -4.90 2.43 -37.08
CA ASN A 161 -4.91 1.05 -36.66
C ASN A 161 -6.18 0.89 -35.84
N GLY A 162 -7.09 0.07 -36.36
CA GLY A 162 -8.33 -0.31 -35.70
C GLY A 162 -7.98 -0.99 -34.38
N ASN A 163 -7.69 -0.18 -33.38
CA ASN A 163 -7.83 -0.58 -32.00
C ASN A 163 -9.34 -0.77 -31.85
N ALA A 164 -9.71 -2.01 -31.53
CA ALA A 164 -11.05 -2.45 -31.20
C ALA A 164 -11.58 -1.71 -29.95
N TRP A 165 -11.77 -0.40 -30.08
CA TRP A 165 -12.65 0.40 -29.25
C TRP A 165 -13.95 0.52 -30.04
N GLU A 166 -14.54 -0.65 -30.28
CA GLU A 166 -15.98 -0.74 -30.40
C GLU A 166 -16.54 -0.06 -29.15
N SER A 167 -17.50 0.83 -29.35
CA SER A 167 -18.18 1.60 -28.31
C SER A 167 -18.59 0.67 -27.17
N MET A 168 -17.76 0.61 -26.12
CA MET A 168 -18.17 0.10 -24.83
C MET A 168 -19.19 1.11 -24.34
N ASP A 169 -20.47 0.75 -24.45
CA ASP A 169 -21.60 1.57 -24.03
C ASP A 169 -21.31 2.12 -22.62
N GLU A 170 -21.72 3.35 -22.35
CA GLU A 170 -21.41 4.05 -21.09
C GLU A 170 -21.81 3.23 -19.85
N ASP A 171 -22.79 2.33 -20.00
CA ASP A 171 -23.23 1.37 -19.00
C ASP A 171 -22.17 0.29 -18.71
N THR A 172 -21.48 -0.25 -19.72
CA THR A 172 -20.38 -1.23 -19.53
C THR A 172 -19.17 -0.63 -18.82
N LEU A 173 -18.90 0.66 -19.05
CA LEU A 173 -17.86 1.43 -18.36
C LEU A 173 -18.24 1.71 -16.90
N LYS A 174 -19.52 2.02 -16.65
CA LYS A 174 -20.06 2.16 -15.28
C LYS A 174 -20.02 0.82 -14.54
N ASP A 175 -20.39 -0.28 -15.18
CA ASP A 175 -20.33 -1.62 -14.61
C ASP A 175 -18.90 -2.01 -14.26
N SER A 176 -17.94 -1.74 -15.15
CA SER A 176 -16.52 -1.98 -14.87
C SER A 176 -15.98 -1.13 -13.70
N ILE A 177 -16.41 0.12 -13.58
CA ILE A 177 -16.02 1.01 -12.47
C ILE A 177 -16.67 0.56 -11.16
N ILE A 178 -17.94 0.14 -11.19
CA ILE A 178 -18.68 -0.41 -10.05
C ILE A 178 -18.01 -1.70 -9.58
N ASP A 179 -17.62 -2.59 -10.48
CA ASP A 179 -16.90 -3.82 -10.17
C ASP A 179 -15.53 -3.54 -9.52
N ILE A 180 -14.79 -2.56 -10.03
CA ILE A 180 -13.52 -2.13 -9.42
C ILE A 180 -13.75 -1.56 -8.00
N TYR A 181 -14.76 -0.71 -7.83
CA TYR A 181 -15.09 -0.12 -6.52
C TYR A 181 -15.56 -1.16 -5.51
N LEU A 182 -16.41 -2.10 -5.93
CA LEU A 182 -16.85 -3.23 -5.11
C LEU A 182 -15.68 -4.12 -4.71
N LYS A 183 -14.72 -4.33 -5.61
CA LYS A 183 -13.52 -5.13 -5.33
C LYS A 183 -12.60 -4.45 -4.31
N ILE A 184 -12.38 -3.14 -4.44
CA ILE A 184 -11.59 -2.36 -3.48
C ILE A 184 -12.26 -2.37 -2.09
N ASN A 185 -13.57 -2.15 -2.03
CA ASN A 185 -14.30 -2.17 -0.75
C ASN A 185 -14.25 -3.55 -0.08
N LYS A 186 -14.39 -4.64 -0.85
CA LYS A 186 -14.23 -6.01 -0.32
C LYS A 186 -12.82 -6.24 0.23
N GLU A 187 -11.78 -5.82 -0.48
CA GLU A 187 -10.39 -5.94 0.00
C GLU A 187 -10.12 -5.10 1.27
N GLU A 188 -10.76 -3.93 1.42
CA GLU A 188 -10.66 -3.12 2.63
C GLU A 188 -11.40 -3.75 3.82
N GLU A 189 -12.60 -4.30 3.59
CA GLU A 189 -13.37 -5.04 4.61
C GLU A 189 -12.62 -6.29 5.07
N GLU A 190 -12.07 -7.09 4.17
CA GLU A 190 -11.25 -8.27 4.49
C GLU A 190 -10.03 -7.90 5.35
N LYS A 191 -9.35 -6.80 5.03
CA LYS A 191 -8.22 -6.28 5.84
C LYS A 191 -8.68 -5.81 7.22
N ALA A 192 -9.85 -5.19 7.32
CA ALA A 192 -10.41 -4.75 8.60
C ALA A 192 -10.77 -5.95 9.49
N LEU A 193 -11.40 -6.99 8.93
CA LEU A 193 -11.70 -8.25 9.60
C LEU A 193 -10.41 -8.95 10.07
N MET A 194 -9.39 -9.03 9.20
CA MET A 194 -8.10 -9.62 9.56
C MET A 194 -7.46 -8.91 10.76
N ASN A 195 -7.46 -7.58 10.78
CA ASN A 195 -6.92 -6.81 11.90
C ASN A 195 -7.71 -7.05 13.21
N ARG A 196 -9.04 -7.15 13.11
CA ARG A 196 -9.89 -7.44 14.27
C ARG A 196 -9.64 -8.84 14.85
N ILE A 197 -9.44 -9.83 13.98
CA ILE A 197 -9.07 -11.20 14.38
C ILE A 197 -7.71 -11.22 15.07
N LEU A 198 -6.71 -10.51 14.53
CA LEU A 198 -5.39 -10.41 15.16
C LEU A 198 -5.46 -9.78 16.56
N GLU A 199 -6.26 -8.71 16.72
CA GLU A 199 -6.47 -8.07 18.02
C GLU A 199 -7.17 -9.01 19.03
N LEU A 200 -8.16 -9.81 18.58
CA LEU A 200 -8.82 -10.81 19.41
C LEU A 200 -7.85 -11.92 19.85
N LEU A 201 -6.98 -12.37 18.95
CA LEU A 201 -5.97 -13.39 19.25
C LEU A 201 -4.96 -12.89 20.29
N GLN A 202 -4.51 -11.64 20.17
CA GLN A 202 -3.65 -11.00 21.17
C GLN A 202 -4.36 -10.89 22.54
N LYS A 203 -5.62 -10.41 22.56
CA LYS A 203 -6.42 -10.29 23.79
C LYS A 203 -6.62 -11.64 24.50
N SER A 204 -6.77 -12.71 23.73
CA SER A 204 -6.96 -14.07 24.28
C SER A 204 -5.68 -14.69 24.88
N LYS A 205 -4.53 -14.00 24.81
CA LYS A 205 -3.20 -14.49 25.23
C LYS A 205 -2.76 -15.79 24.52
N ILE A 206 -3.29 -16.04 23.33
CA ILE A 206 -2.88 -17.17 22.48
C ILE A 206 -1.63 -16.83 21.66
N LEU A 207 -1.43 -15.55 21.37
CA LEU A 207 -0.32 -15.01 20.59
C LEU A 207 0.31 -13.83 21.33
N GLU A 208 1.64 -13.79 21.40
CA GLU A 208 2.39 -12.60 21.82
C GLU A 208 2.64 -11.70 20.59
N GLU A 209 2.87 -10.40 20.81
CA GLU A 209 3.15 -9.44 19.70
C GLU A 209 4.32 -9.86 18.81
N LYS A 210 5.27 -10.65 19.35
CA LYS A 210 6.46 -11.14 18.64
C LYS A 210 6.18 -12.36 17.74
N ASP A 211 5.06 -13.05 17.94
CA ASP A 211 4.73 -14.30 17.24
C ASP A 211 3.88 -14.07 15.98
N ILE A 212 3.56 -12.80 15.67
CA ILE A 212 2.86 -12.42 14.44
C ILE A 212 3.82 -12.54 13.27
N THR A 213 3.78 -13.70 12.61
CA THR A 213 4.53 -14.00 11.39
C THR A 213 3.66 -13.81 10.16
N GLU A 214 4.28 -13.65 8.98
CA GLU A 214 3.54 -13.58 7.71
C GLU A 214 2.71 -14.86 7.47
N PHE A 215 3.24 -16.02 7.83
CA PHE A 215 2.55 -17.31 7.76
C PHE A 215 1.25 -17.34 8.57
N LEU A 216 1.21 -16.71 9.75
CA LEU A 216 0.00 -16.63 10.55
C LEU A 216 -1.10 -15.81 9.85
N ARG A 217 -0.70 -14.76 9.12
CA ARG A 217 -1.65 -13.93 8.37
C ARG A 217 -2.21 -14.69 7.17
N GLU A 218 -1.37 -15.47 6.49
CA GLU A 218 -1.81 -16.37 5.42
C GLU A 218 -2.82 -17.41 5.93
N ASP A 219 -2.56 -18.05 7.08
CA ASP A 219 -3.49 -19.00 7.69
C ASP A 219 -4.84 -18.35 8.04
N ILE A 220 -4.83 -17.13 8.57
CA ILE A 220 -6.05 -16.38 8.91
C ILE A 220 -6.81 -16.02 7.63
N ASN A 221 -6.12 -15.58 6.58
CA ASN A 221 -6.75 -15.30 5.28
C ASN A 221 -7.37 -16.55 4.66
N ASP A 222 -6.73 -17.71 4.80
CA ASP A 222 -7.29 -18.99 4.36
C ASP A 222 -8.61 -19.30 5.09
N VAL A 223 -8.69 -19.00 6.40
CA VAL A 223 -9.93 -19.15 7.17
C VAL A 223 -11.02 -18.16 6.72
N ILE A 224 -10.66 -16.92 6.41
CA ILE A 224 -11.64 -15.91 5.98
C ILE A 224 -12.19 -16.25 4.58
N ASN A 225 -11.31 -16.58 3.64
CA ASN A 225 -11.66 -16.65 2.22
C ASN A 225 -11.99 -18.06 1.71
N ASN A 226 -11.45 -19.12 2.34
CA ASN A 226 -11.56 -20.48 1.81
C ASN A 226 -12.34 -21.45 2.71
N PHE A 227 -12.73 -21.07 3.94
CA PHE A 227 -13.45 -21.98 4.85
C PHE A 227 -14.98 -21.89 4.77
N ASP A 228 -15.52 -20.95 3.98
CA ASP A 228 -16.96 -20.75 3.77
C ASP A 228 -17.76 -20.59 5.08
N PHE A 229 -17.15 -19.98 6.10
CA PHE A 229 -17.83 -19.64 7.35
C PHE A 229 -18.66 -18.37 7.16
N GLU A 230 -19.90 -18.36 7.67
CA GLU A 230 -20.77 -17.18 7.56
C GLU A 230 -20.25 -16.02 8.43
N GLN A 231 -19.64 -16.35 9.57
CA GLN A 231 -19.06 -15.39 10.51
C GLN A 231 -17.69 -15.91 10.98
N PRO A 232 -16.61 -15.69 10.21
CA PRO A 232 -15.28 -16.23 10.52
C PRO A 232 -14.75 -15.74 11.87
N GLU A 233 -15.06 -14.50 12.28
CA GLU A 233 -14.66 -13.95 13.58
C GLU A 233 -15.23 -14.77 14.75
N GLU A 234 -16.53 -15.06 14.73
CA GLU A 234 -17.21 -15.80 15.80
C GLU A 234 -16.76 -17.26 15.85
N MET A 235 -16.57 -17.87 14.69
CA MET A 235 -16.02 -19.22 14.60
C MET A 235 -14.62 -19.29 15.21
N ILE A 236 -13.75 -18.32 14.95
CA ILE A 236 -12.41 -18.28 15.56
C ILE A 236 -12.52 -18.11 17.08
N ILE A 237 -13.43 -17.26 17.58
CA ILE A 237 -13.66 -17.09 19.02
C ILE A 237 -14.12 -18.39 19.68
N GLU A 238 -15.04 -19.12 19.07
CA GLU A 238 -15.48 -20.41 19.62
C GLU A 238 -14.37 -21.47 19.56
N ALA A 239 -13.56 -21.48 18.50
CA ALA A 239 -12.41 -22.37 18.41
C ALA A 239 -11.37 -22.06 19.50
N ILE A 240 -11.15 -20.78 19.81
CA ILE A 240 -10.30 -20.33 20.91
C ILE A 240 -10.84 -20.84 22.26
N LYS A 241 -12.16 -20.69 22.51
CA LYS A 241 -12.79 -21.16 23.76
C LYS A 241 -12.67 -22.68 23.90
N ASP A 242 -12.93 -23.44 22.85
CA ASP A 242 -12.85 -24.89 22.87
C ASP A 242 -11.40 -25.39 23.03
N ALA A 243 -10.45 -24.75 22.35
CA ALA A 243 -9.03 -25.06 22.50
C ALA A 243 -8.52 -24.74 23.91
N ALA A 244 -8.98 -23.65 24.52
CA ALA A 244 -8.68 -23.31 25.92
C ALA A 244 -9.24 -24.34 26.91
N ARG A 245 -10.44 -24.90 26.66
CA ARG A 245 -11.01 -26.01 27.45
C ARG A 245 -10.17 -27.29 27.34
N GLY A 246 -9.59 -27.55 26.17
CA GLY A 246 -8.70 -28.68 25.90
C GLY A 246 -7.21 -28.46 26.25
N ASN A 247 -6.86 -27.37 26.95
CA ASN A 247 -5.49 -26.98 27.29
C ASN A 247 -4.56 -26.70 26.08
N GLY A 248 -5.12 -26.49 24.88
CA GLY A 248 -4.39 -26.12 23.66
C GLY A 248 -4.42 -24.61 23.42
N ARG A 249 -3.49 -23.85 24.01
CA ARG A 249 -3.48 -22.38 23.96
C ARG A 249 -2.61 -21.78 22.86
N THR A 250 -2.46 -22.45 21.71
CA THR A 250 -1.69 -21.90 20.58
C THR A 250 -2.55 -21.85 19.31
N TRP A 251 -2.21 -20.94 18.39
CA TRP A 251 -2.91 -20.80 17.11
C TRP A 251 -3.04 -22.14 16.37
N LYS A 252 -2.01 -22.98 16.41
CA LYS A 252 -2.02 -24.31 15.78
C LYS A 252 -3.18 -25.20 16.25
N TYR A 253 -3.56 -25.13 17.53
CA TYR A 253 -4.71 -25.88 18.05
C TYR A 253 -6.03 -25.29 17.58
N VAL A 254 -6.12 -23.95 17.57
CA VAL A 254 -7.29 -23.22 17.07
C VAL A 254 -7.51 -23.52 15.57
N TYR A 255 -6.47 -23.40 14.75
CA TYR A 255 -6.51 -23.69 13.32
C TYR A 255 -6.92 -25.14 13.04
N LYS A 256 -6.35 -26.10 13.79
CA LYS A 256 -6.75 -27.52 13.67
C LYS A 256 -8.24 -27.72 13.95
N LYS A 257 -8.79 -27.04 14.96
CA LYS A 257 -10.21 -27.10 15.30
C LYS A 257 -11.08 -26.53 14.17
N LEU A 258 -10.69 -25.40 13.59
CA LEU A 258 -11.38 -24.77 12.45
C LEU A 258 -11.38 -25.71 11.23
N VAL A 259 -10.25 -26.37 10.95
CA VAL A 259 -10.16 -27.37 9.87
C VAL A 259 -11.10 -28.55 10.12
N ASP A 260 -11.19 -29.01 11.36
CA ASP A 260 -12.10 -30.10 11.74
C ASP A 260 -13.58 -29.67 11.57
N TRP A 261 -13.91 -28.42 11.88
CA TRP A 261 -15.25 -27.87 11.66
C TRP A 261 -15.60 -27.73 10.18
N LYS A 262 -14.65 -27.26 9.35
CA LYS A 262 -14.79 -27.25 7.88
C LYS A 262 -15.07 -28.66 7.34
N LYS A 263 -14.31 -29.66 7.79
CA LYS A 263 -14.52 -31.07 7.39
C LYS A 263 -15.89 -31.60 7.82
N LYS A 264 -16.40 -31.16 8.97
CA LYS A 264 -17.73 -31.51 9.48
C LYS A 264 -18.87 -30.70 8.84
N GLY A 265 -18.55 -29.77 7.92
CA GLY A 265 -19.51 -28.90 7.24
C GLY A 265 -20.25 -27.95 8.20
N ILE A 266 -19.61 -27.55 9.29
CA ILE A 266 -20.16 -26.60 10.27
C ILE A 266 -19.82 -25.20 9.75
N LYS A 267 -20.83 -24.34 9.56
CA LYS A 267 -20.63 -23.00 9.00
C LYS A 267 -20.96 -21.88 9.98
N THR A 268 -21.79 -22.16 10.98
CA THR A 268 -22.25 -21.20 11.99
C THR A 268 -21.97 -21.69 13.41
N THR A 269 -21.96 -20.77 14.36
CA THR A 269 -21.83 -21.07 15.79
C THR A 269 -23.03 -21.87 16.32
N ALA A 270 -24.22 -21.68 15.75
CA ALA A 270 -25.43 -22.45 16.07
C ALA A 270 -25.28 -23.95 15.69
N ASP A 271 -24.63 -24.25 14.56
CA ASP A 271 -24.37 -25.64 14.13
C ASP A 271 -23.45 -26.38 15.12
N ILE A 272 -22.59 -25.64 15.83
CA ILE A 272 -21.68 -26.19 16.85
C ILE A 272 -22.51 -26.63 18.06
N GLU A 273 -23.45 -25.81 18.52
CA GLU A 273 -24.31 -26.13 19.65
C GLU A 273 -25.17 -27.37 19.37
N GLU A 274 -25.76 -27.47 18.17
CA GLU A 274 -26.60 -28.60 17.76
C GLU A 274 -25.82 -29.92 17.65
N LYS A 275 -24.57 -29.90 17.18
CA LYS A 275 -23.71 -31.09 17.10
C LYS A 275 -23.04 -31.43 18.44
N SER A 276 -22.74 -30.44 19.28
CA SER A 276 -22.21 -30.69 20.64
C SER A 276 -23.22 -31.39 21.54
N GLY A 277 -24.53 -31.15 21.32
CA GLY A 277 -25.62 -31.86 21.97
C GLY A 277 -25.73 -33.35 21.57
N LYS A 278 -25.21 -33.74 20.40
CA LYS A 278 -25.17 -35.14 19.94
C LYS A 278 -23.87 -35.88 20.28
N ASP A 279 -22.76 -35.17 20.43
CA ASP A 279 -21.47 -35.76 20.81
C ASP A 279 -21.37 -36.07 22.32
N GLY A 280 -22.35 -35.66 23.14
CA GLY A 280 -22.49 -36.06 24.54
C GLY A 280 -22.84 -37.54 24.76
N GLU A 281 -23.39 -38.23 23.74
CA GLU A 281 -23.77 -39.66 23.82
C GLU A 281 -22.73 -40.61 23.19
N ASN A 282 -21.82 -40.12 22.35
CA ASN A 282 -20.77 -40.96 21.77
C ASN A 282 -19.44 -40.70 22.48
N GLY A 283 -19.28 -41.41 23.60
CA GLY A 283 -18.09 -41.42 24.44
C GLY A 283 -16.80 -41.45 23.64
N ALA A 284 -15.88 -40.57 24.03
CA ALA A 284 -14.52 -40.50 23.54
C ALA A 284 -13.93 -41.91 23.43
N LYS A 285 -13.67 -42.37 22.20
CA LYS A 285 -12.75 -43.50 21.98
C LYS A 285 -11.37 -43.01 22.41
N VAL A 286 -11.02 -43.30 23.65
CA VAL A 286 -9.66 -43.22 24.17
C VAL A 286 -8.82 -44.13 23.30
N TYR A 287 -8.08 -43.56 22.35
CA TYR A 287 -6.98 -44.27 21.72
C TYR A 287 -5.94 -44.50 22.82
N GLN A 288 -5.94 -45.70 23.40
CA GLN A 288 -4.84 -46.16 24.24
C GLN A 288 -3.58 -46.11 23.38
N HIS A 289 -2.74 -45.12 23.63
CA HIS A 289 -1.42 -45.07 23.03
C HIS A 289 -0.67 -46.32 23.51
N ARG A 290 -0.38 -47.22 22.58
CA ARG A 290 0.54 -48.34 22.81
C ARG A 290 1.88 -47.72 23.29
N PRO A 291 2.41 -48.07 24.47
CA PRO A 291 3.67 -47.50 24.93
C PRO A 291 4.76 -47.93 23.95
N GLY A 292 5.26 -46.98 23.17
CA GLY A 292 6.50 -47.15 22.42
C GLY A 292 7.63 -47.36 23.42
N TYR A 293 8.53 -48.29 23.12
CA TYR A 293 9.72 -48.61 23.88
C TYR A 293 10.43 -47.34 24.37
N GLY A 294 10.23 -47.01 25.65
CA GLY A 294 11.02 -46.02 26.35
C GLY A 294 12.45 -46.52 26.42
N ARG A 295 13.40 -45.70 25.96
CA ARG A 295 14.81 -45.88 26.29
C ARG A 295 14.91 -46.02 27.81
N SER A 296 15.41 -47.18 28.24
CA SER A 296 15.66 -47.53 29.63
C SER A 296 16.34 -46.37 30.35
N SER A 297 15.67 -45.88 31.39
CA SER A 297 16.26 -45.01 32.40
C SER A 297 17.57 -45.68 32.86
N SER A 298 18.68 -44.97 32.71
CA SER A 298 19.98 -45.38 33.22
C SER A 298 19.82 -45.85 34.67
N LYS A 299 20.29 -47.08 34.96
CA LYS A 299 20.34 -47.65 36.32
C LYS A 299 20.83 -46.56 37.28
N SER A 300 20.11 -46.37 38.39
CA SER A 300 20.57 -45.46 39.45
C SER A 300 22.01 -45.82 39.83
N ALA A 301 22.85 -44.81 40.07
CA ALA A 301 24.27 -45.01 40.39
C ALA A 301 24.46 -46.01 41.54
N GLU A 302 23.55 -46.03 42.52
CA GLU A 302 23.56 -47.00 43.63
C GLU A 302 23.31 -48.45 43.17
N GLN A 303 22.47 -48.64 42.16
CA GLN A 303 22.17 -49.96 41.60
C GLN A 303 23.33 -50.48 40.75
N ALA A 304 24.00 -49.60 40.01
CA ALA A 304 25.21 -49.94 39.26
C ALA A 304 26.39 -50.27 40.19
N ILE A 305 26.52 -49.55 41.33
CA ILE A 305 27.56 -49.81 42.33
C ILE A 305 27.32 -51.15 43.04
N ARG A 306 26.09 -51.48 43.43
CA ARG A 306 25.77 -52.80 44.02
C ARG A 306 26.05 -53.94 43.05
N GLU A 307 25.67 -53.80 41.80
CA GLU A 307 25.89 -54.83 40.78
C GLU A 307 27.38 -55.00 40.46
N ALA A 308 28.16 -53.92 40.49
CA ALA A 308 29.62 -53.98 40.37
C ALA A 308 30.29 -54.64 41.59
N ASP A 309 29.81 -54.37 42.80
CA ASP A 309 30.32 -55.01 44.03
C ASP A 309 29.95 -56.49 44.12
N ASP A 310 28.73 -56.87 43.69
CA ASP A 310 28.33 -58.27 43.63
C ASP A 310 29.06 -59.02 42.51
N ALA A 311 29.36 -58.37 41.38
CA ALA A 311 30.22 -58.93 40.34
C ALA A 311 31.67 -59.14 40.85
N ARG A 312 32.22 -58.20 41.63
CA ARG A 312 33.54 -58.36 42.29
C ARG A 312 33.55 -59.51 43.30
N ARG A 313 32.46 -59.73 44.04
CA ARG A 313 32.33 -60.88 44.94
C ARG A 313 32.19 -62.20 44.20
N ALA A 314 31.46 -62.21 43.07
CA ALA A 314 31.25 -63.41 42.27
C ALA A 314 32.51 -63.85 41.50
N TRP A 315 33.41 -62.91 41.18
CA TRP A 315 34.67 -63.17 40.48
C TRP A 315 35.90 -63.19 41.39
N GLY A 316 35.71 -63.05 42.71
CA GLY A 316 36.68 -63.36 43.77
C GLY A 316 38.08 -62.75 43.60
N GLY A 317 38.30 -61.57 44.20
CA GLY A 317 39.64 -61.08 44.61
C GLY A 317 40.64 -60.81 43.50
#